data_AF-A0AAP5QJR8-F1
#
_entry.id   AF-A0AAP5QJR8-F1
#
_cell.length_a   1.000
_cell.length_b   1.000
_cell.length_c   1.000
_cell.angle_alpha   90.00
_cell.angle_beta   90.00
_cell.angle_gamma   90.00
#
_symmetry.space_group_name_H-M   'P 1'
#
loop_
_entity.id
_entity.type
_entity.pdbx_description
1 polymer ?
#
loop_
_entity_poly.entity_id
_entity_poly.type
_entity_poly.pdbx_seq_one_letter_code
_entity_poly.pdbx_strand_id
1 'polypeptide(L)'
;MAELTQQEFEQAVVDLYDHPRTKHSGYEGDHIRRRELNLTIDHRLGVDFPLGRRDALWRAQQQVEQERLRFAARTLLAPIVVRLGANRLAKLVLKQYAQVLTADELRAFFGK
;
A
#
# COMPACT_ATOMS: atom_id res chain seq x y z
N MET A 1 1.77 -21.22 -6.34
CA MET A 1 2.34 -19.87 -6.26
C MET A 1 3.05 -19.81 -4.92
N ALA A 2 4.34 -19.48 -4.89
CA ALA A 2 5.06 -19.36 -3.62
C ALA A 2 4.70 -18.00 -3.01
N GLU A 3 4.11 -18.01 -1.82
CA GLU A 3 3.89 -16.82 -1.00
C GLU A 3 4.99 -16.73 0.04
N LEU A 4 5.36 -15.52 0.44
CA LEU A 4 6.20 -15.38 1.63
C LEU A 4 5.43 -15.92 2.83
N THR A 5 6.09 -16.73 3.66
CA THR A 5 5.54 -17.08 4.96
C THR A 5 5.45 -15.83 5.85
N GLN A 6 4.59 -15.87 6.86
CA GLN A 6 4.46 -14.76 7.83
C GLN A 6 5.81 -14.37 8.44
N GLN A 7 6.65 -15.35 8.77
CA GLN A 7 7.98 -15.10 9.34
C GLN A 7 8.95 -14.46 8.33
N GLU A 8 8.94 -14.91 7.07
CA GLU A 8 9.77 -14.30 6.02
C GLU A 8 9.32 -12.87 5.70
N PHE A 9 8.00 -12.62 5.69
CA PHE A 9 7.45 -11.28 5.51
C PHE A 9 7.85 -10.36 6.67
N GLU A 10 7.68 -10.79 7.91
CA GLU A 10 8.06 -10.01 9.09
C GLU A 10 9.55 -9.68 9.08
N GLN A 11 10.41 -10.66 8.80
CA GLN A 11 11.86 -10.43 8.71
C GLN A 11 12.19 -9.45 7.58
N ALA A 12 11.57 -9.59 6.41
CA ALA A 12 11.81 -8.70 5.28
C ALA A 12 11.34 -7.26 5.55
N VAL A 13 10.27 -7.08 6.34
CA VAL A 13 9.82 -5.76 6.80
C VAL A 13 10.83 -5.18 7.80
N VAL A 14 11.30 -5.96 8.77
CA VAL A 14 12.34 -5.51 9.72
C VAL A 14 13.60 -5.08 8.96
N ASP A 15 14.09 -5.90 8.04
CA ASP A 15 15.29 -5.62 7.25
C ASP A 15 15.13 -4.35 6.38
N LEU A 16 13.92 -4.09 5.88
CA LEU A 16 13.61 -2.90 5.08
C LEU A 16 13.80 -1.60 5.89
N TYR A 17 13.49 -1.63 7.19
CA TYR A 17 13.56 -0.46 8.07
C TYR A 17 14.89 -0.35 8.84
N ASP A 18 15.55 -1.47 9.17
CA ASP A 18 16.82 -1.48 9.91
C ASP A 18 18.03 -1.12 9.02
N HIS A 19 17.97 -1.44 7.73
CA HIS A 19 19.06 -1.18 6.79
C HIS A 19 18.59 -0.37 5.57
N PRO A 20 18.17 0.90 5.73
CA PRO A 20 17.88 1.77 4.61
C PRO A 20 19.17 1.93 3.79
N ARG A 21 19.24 1.22 2.66
CA ARG A 21 20.48 1.04 1.88
C ARG A 21 21.05 2.32 1.26
N THR A 22 20.54 3.51 1.56
CA THR A 22 20.99 4.77 0.95
C THR A 22 20.63 5.98 1.81
N LYS A 23 21.62 6.66 2.41
CA LYS A 23 21.47 8.05 2.89
C LYS A 23 21.07 8.97 1.71
N HIS A 24 19.81 9.29 1.41
CA HIS A 24 19.48 10.46 0.55
C HIS A 24 18.03 10.95 0.73
N SER A 25 17.90 12.23 1.12
CA SER A 25 16.68 12.94 1.52
C SER A 25 15.54 12.96 0.47
N GLY A 26 14.30 12.92 0.97
CA GLY A 26 13.07 13.28 0.23
C GLY A 26 12.48 12.19 -0.68
N TYR A 27 13.30 11.57 -1.53
CA TYR A 27 12.89 10.47 -2.43
C TYR A 27 12.73 9.11 -1.71
N GLU A 28 13.30 8.97 -0.51
CA GLU A 28 13.39 7.70 0.24
C GLU A 28 12.02 7.13 0.65
N GLY A 29 11.07 8.00 1.01
CA GLY A 29 9.74 7.57 1.46
C GLY A 29 8.95 6.81 0.38
N ASP A 30 9.13 7.16 -0.89
CA ASP A 30 8.45 6.48 -2.00
C ASP A 30 9.09 5.13 -2.32
N HIS A 31 10.41 5.05 -2.25
CA HIS A 31 11.13 3.80 -2.48
C HIS A 31 10.85 2.77 -1.37
N ILE A 32 10.83 3.20 -0.11
CA ILE A 32 10.48 2.34 1.03
C ILE A 32 9.02 1.88 0.90
N ARG A 33 8.08 2.80 0.67
CA ARG A 33 6.65 2.46 0.50
C ARG A 33 6.40 1.53 -0.69
N ARG A 34 7.13 1.70 -1.80
CA ARG A 34 7.01 0.78 -2.95
C ARG A 34 7.56 -0.60 -2.62
N ARG A 35 8.65 -0.69 -1.87
CA ARG A 35 9.18 -1.99 -1.40
C ARG A 35 8.23 -2.66 -0.43
N GLU A 36 7.66 -1.92 0.50
CA GLU A 36 6.66 -2.43 1.43
C GLU A 36 5.40 -2.94 0.71
N LEU A 37 4.91 -2.21 -0.31
CA LEU A 37 3.82 -2.67 -1.17
C LEU A 37 4.20 -4.00 -1.85
N ASN A 38 5.41 -4.10 -2.42
CA ASN A 38 5.86 -5.32 -3.08
C ASN A 38 5.95 -6.50 -2.10
N LEU A 39 6.48 -6.31 -0.90
CA LEU A 39 6.51 -7.35 0.14
C LEU A 39 5.10 -7.80 0.52
N THR A 40 4.16 -6.85 0.62
CA THR A 40 2.75 -7.15 0.90
C THR A 40 2.14 -7.97 -0.24
N ILE A 41 2.43 -7.63 -1.50
CA ILE A 41 2.00 -8.40 -2.67
C ILE A 41 2.59 -9.81 -2.62
N ASP A 42 3.89 -9.95 -2.33
CA ASP A 42 4.58 -11.24 -2.27
C ASP A 42 3.98 -12.16 -1.19
N HIS A 43 3.62 -11.59 -0.05
CA HIS A 43 2.99 -12.31 1.05
C HIS A 43 1.50 -12.62 0.81
N ARG A 44 0.76 -11.78 0.09
CA ARG A 44 -0.72 -11.90 -0.04
C ARG A 44 -1.20 -12.49 -1.36
N LEU A 45 -0.44 -12.28 -2.42
CA LEU A 45 -0.80 -12.62 -3.80
C LEU A 45 0.28 -13.48 -4.48
N GLY A 46 1.40 -13.72 -3.80
CA GLY A 46 2.51 -14.54 -4.27
C GLY A 46 3.60 -13.75 -4.98
N VAL A 47 4.82 -14.30 -4.94
CA VAL A 47 6.03 -13.68 -5.55
C VAL A 47 5.94 -13.55 -7.07
N ASP A 48 5.18 -14.44 -7.72
CA ASP A 48 5.01 -14.47 -9.18
C ASP A 48 3.98 -13.44 -9.69
N PHE A 49 3.47 -12.55 -8.82
CA PHE A 49 2.48 -11.56 -9.21
C PHE A 49 3.02 -10.62 -10.32
N PRO A 50 2.28 -10.41 -11.43
CA PRO A 50 2.82 -9.75 -12.63
C PRO A 50 3.35 -8.34 -12.38
N LEU A 51 4.57 -8.05 -12.86
CA LEU A 51 5.23 -6.73 -12.71
C LEU A 51 4.35 -5.56 -13.20
N GLY A 52 3.68 -5.71 -14.35
CA GLY A 52 2.79 -4.66 -14.87
C GLY A 52 1.61 -4.35 -13.94
N ARG A 53 1.12 -5.34 -13.19
CA ARG A 53 0.05 -5.17 -12.20
C ARG A 53 0.59 -4.58 -10.90
N ARG A 54 1.82 -4.91 -10.49
CA ARG A 54 2.51 -4.26 -9.34
C ARG A 54 2.65 -2.75 -9.58
N ASP A 55 3.05 -2.35 -10.78
CA ASP A 55 3.18 -0.94 -11.14
C ASP A 55 1.82 -0.23 -11.16
N ALA A 56 0.76 -0.90 -11.63
CA ALA A 56 -0.58 -0.35 -11.59
C ALA A 56 -1.09 -0.19 -10.14
N LEU A 57 -0.83 -1.15 -9.25
CA LEU A 57 -1.10 -1.04 -7.82
C LEU A 57 -0.35 0.11 -7.18
N TRP A 58 0.93 0.29 -7.53
CA TRP A 58 1.72 1.41 -7.04
C TRP A 58 1.12 2.78 -7.44
N ARG A 59 0.67 2.91 -8.69
CA ARG A 59 -0.03 4.13 -9.13
C ARG A 59 -1.35 4.33 -8.40
N ALA A 60 -2.12 3.26 -8.19
CA ALA A 60 -3.36 3.31 -7.40
C ALA A 60 -3.10 3.79 -5.97
N GLN A 61 -2.04 3.28 -5.33
CA GLN A 61 -1.61 3.70 -3.99
C GLN A 61 -1.20 5.18 -3.95
N GLN A 62 -0.44 5.65 -4.93
CA GLN A 62 -0.06 7.06 -5.06
C GLN A 62 -1.28 7.98 -5.18
N GLN A 63 -2.29 7.60 -5.96
CA GLN A 63 -3.54 8.37 -6.08
C GLN A 63 -4.32 8.42 -4.77
N VAL A 64 -4.42 7.29 -4.06
CA VAL A 64 -5.02 7.23 -2.72
C VAL A 64 -4.29 8.17 -1.77
N GLU A 65 -2.96 8.15 -1.79
CA GLU A 65 -2.13 8.92 -0.86
C GLU A 65 -2.26 10.42 -1.07
N GLN A 66 -2.32 10.88 -2.33
CA GLN A 66 -2.62 12.27 -2.64
C GLN A 66 -3.98 12.72 -2.10
N GLU A 67 -5.00 11.87 -2.20
CA GLU A 67 -6.31 12.13 -1.61
C GLU A 67 -6.24 12.13 -0.08
N ARG A 68 -5.52 11.20 0.54
CA ARG A 68 -5.30 11.17 2.00
C ARG A 68 -4.65 12.45 2.49
N LEU A 69 -3.62 12.95 1.80
CA LEU A 69 -2.95 14.22 2.14
C LEU A 69 -3.91 15.42 2.03
N ARG A 70 -4.72 15.47 0.97
CA ARG A 70 -5.77 16.51 0.82
C ARG A 70 -6.79 16.44 1.94
N PHE A 71 -7.20 15.24 2.34
CA PHE A 71 -8.10 15.03 3.47
C PHE A 71 -7.44 15.44 4.79
N ALA A 72 -6.21 14.99 5.07
CA ALA A 72 -5.48 15.34 6.29
C ALA A 72 -5.32 16.86 6.43
N ALA A 73 -4.91 17.55 5.35
CA ALA A 73 -4.81 19.00 5.31
C ALA A 73 -6.14 19.71 5.61
N ARG A 74 -7.26 19.22 5.05
CA ARG A 74 -8.60 19.74 5.34
C ARG A 74 -9.09 19.43 6.75
N THR A 75 -8.68 18.30 7.32
CA THR A 75 -9.19 17.82 8.61
C THR A 75 -8.50 18.50 9.78
N LEU A 76 -7.25 18.96 9.61
CA LEU A 76 -6.59 19.89 10.53
C LEU A 76 -7.40 21.18 10.75
N LEU A 77 -8.28 21.53 9.80
CA LEU A 77 -9.15 22.71 9.90
C LEU A 77 -10.54 22.40 10.49
N ALA A 78 -10.94 21.14 10.65
CA ALA A 78 -12.27 20.78 11.17
C ALA A 78 -12.35 19.31 11.69
N PRO A 79 -12.43 19.07 13.01
CA PRO A 79 -12.40 17.73 13.61
C PRO A 79 -13.63 16.85 13.29
N ILE A 80 -14.76 17.44 12.88
CA ILE A 80 -15.97 16.69 12.50
C ILE A 80 -15.77 15.91 11.19
N VAL A 81 -14.82 16.33 10.34
CA VAL A 81 -14.56 15.72 9.02
C VAL A 81 -13.81 14.38 9.13
N VAL A 82 -13.13 14.12 10.26
CA VAL A 82 -12.30 12.92 10.49
C VAL A 82 -13.09 11.62 10.27
N ARG A 83 -14.28 11.50 10.87
CA ARG A 83 -15.09 10.27 10.83
C ARG A 83 -15.70 9.99 9.46
N LEU A 84 -16.14 11.04 8.76
CA LEU A 84 -16.70 10.91 7.40
C LEU A 84 -15.61 10.64 6.36
N GLY A 85 -14.39 11.15 6.58
CA GLY A 85 -13.23 10.94 5.72
C GLY A 85 -12.78 9.48 5.67
N ALA A 86 -12.77 8.77 6.80
CA ALA A 86 -12.28 7.39 6.88
C ALA A 86 -13.06 6.41 5.98
N ASN A 87 -14.40 6.43 6.05
CA ASN A 87 -15.24 5.56 5.21
C ASN A 87 -15.11 5.89 3.72
N ARG A 88 -14.95 7.18 3.38
CA ARG A 88 -14.76 7.61 1.99
C ARG A 88 -13.40 7.19 1.45
N LEU A 89 -12.35 7.29 2.26
CA LEU A 89 -11.00 6.83 1.92
C LEU A 89 -10.96 5.31 1.73
N ALA A 90 -11.61 4.53 2.61
CA ALA A 90 -11.69 3.08 2.46
C ALA A 90 -12.39 2.68 1.14
N LYS A 91 -13.51 3.32 0.80
CA LYS A 91 -14.18 3.10 -0.49
C LYS A 91 -13.31 3.50 -1.69
N LEU A 92 -12.54 4.59 -1.56
CA LEU A 92 -11.63 5.04 -2.62
C LEU A 92 -10.48 4.05 -2.83
N VAL A 93 -9.87 3.56 -1.73
CA VAL A 93 -8.85 2.50 -1.77
C VAL A 93 -9.38 1.27 -2.50
N LEU A 94 -10.52 0.74 -2.05
CA LEU A 94 -11.14 -0.44 -2.68
C LEU A 94 -11.44 -0.20 -4.15
N LYS A 95 -12.01 0.96 -4.51
CA LYS A 95 -12.33 1.31 -5.90
C LYS A 95 -11.08 1.35 -6.78
N GLN A 96 -9.98 1.93 -6.31
CA GLN A 96 -8.76 2.06 -7.09
C GLN A 96 -8.04 0.71 -7.23
N TYR A 97 -8.00 -0.09 -6.16
CA TYR A 97 -7.37 -1.41 -6.20
C TYR A 97 -8.21 -2.40 -7.03
N ALA A 98 -9.53 -2.26 -7.07
CA ALA A 98 -10.42 -3.08 -7.89
C ALA A 98 -10.26 -2.88 -9.40
N GLN A 99 -9.58 -1.81 -9.84
CA GLN A 99 -9.22 -1.64 -11.25
C GLN A 99 -8.05 -2.54 -11.65
N VAL A 100 -7.27 -3.03 -10.68
CA VAL A 100 -6.04 -3.79 -10.91
C VAL A 100 -6.17 -5.23 -10.42
N LEU A 101 -6.88 -5.45 -9.32
CA LEU A 101 -7.10 -6.73 -8.66
C LEU A 101 -8.47 -7.31 -9.00
N THR A 102 -8.55 -8.62 -9.14
CA THR A 102 -9.81 -9.36 -9.20
C THR A 102 -10.51 -9.38 -7.84
N ALA A 103 -11.77 -9.81 -7.79
CA ALA A 103 -12.53 -9.88 -6.55
C ALA A 103 -11.94 -10.84 -5.50
N ASP A 104 -11.25 -11.90 -5.93
CA ASP A 104 -10.60 -12.87 -5.04
C ASP A 104 -9.25 -12.33 -4.55
N GLU A 105 -8.46 -11.71 -5.42
CA GLU A 105 -7.21 -11.05 -5.03
C GLU A 105 -7.45 -9.84 -4.12
N LEU A 106 -8.51 -9.07 -4.34
CA LEU A 106 -8.92 -8.01 -3.39
C LEU A 106 -9.22 -8.58 -2.01
N ARG A 107 -9.91 -9.72 -1.95
CA ARG A 107 -10.20 -10.42 -0.71
C ARG A 107 -8.94 -10.97 -0.06
N ALA A 108 -8.00 -11.54 -0.83
CA ALA A 108 -6.72 -12.00 -0.30
C ALA A 108 -5.83 -10.84 0.20
N PHE A 109 -5.85 -9.71 -0.52
CA PHE A 109 -5.01 -8.54 -0.23
C PHE A 109 -5.50 -7.76 1.00
N PHE A 110 -6.81 -7.54 1.13
CA PHE A 110 -7.40 -6.76 2.24
C PHE A 110 -8.02 -7.63 3.35
N GLY A 111 -8.26 -8.90 3.08
CA GLY A 111 -8.85 -9.85 4.02
C GLY A 111 -7.79 -10.52 4.89
N LYS A 112 -8.17 -10.77 6.13
CA LYS A 112 -7.75 -11.96 6.84
C LYS A 112 -8.94 -12.90 6.84
#